data_AF-A0A3A6JGG0-F1
#
_entry.id   AF-A0A3A6JGG0-F1
#
_cell.length_a   1.000
_cell.length_b   1.000
_cell.length_c   1.000
_cell.angle_alpha   90.00
_cell.angle_beta   90.00
_cell.angle_gamma   90.00
#
_symmetry.space_group_name_H-M   'P 1'
#
loop_
_entity.id
_entity.type
_entity.pdbx_description
1 polymer ?
#
loop_
_entity_poly.entity_id
_entity_poly.type
_entity_poly.pdbx_seq_one_letter_code
_entity_poly.pdbx_strand_id
1 'polypeptide(L)'
;MERNSEEYNRILDELTGYCTESGKIDQNLYVNYDVKRGLRDSTGKGVLTGLTEISDVIGYDVIDGERVPTDGRLYYQGYNVEDLERGFHGSKFGFEETMYLLLFGKLPNEQQFKRFVEMMECYRELPRKFTRDVILKAPSKNMMNVLQRCVLTLYSYDDNPDDISIENVLRQCMELIAQFPVIAAYGYQGYKHYFHDMSLVIHNPKPGLSTAENFLRLIRSDKKYTELEAQVLDICLVIHAEHGGGNNSTFTTHVVSSTGTDTYSAVASSLGSLKGPKHGGANLKVQQMFDDLKSHVKNWGDEAALEKYLTGLLDKKGFDHSGLIYGMGHAVYTNSDPRARILKGYAERLAQEKGRTKEFELYKKVEEISGRLLAARRRSGKPISANVDFYSGFVYTMLGIPIELFTPIFAIARIAGWSAHRIEELVNAGKIIRPAYKYVGTHREYLPMEDR
;
A
#
# COMPACT_ATOMS: atom_id res chain seq x y z
N MET A 1 -29.88 23.81 -19.67
CA MET A 1 -28.76 22.86 -19.83
C MET A 1 -29.05 21.58 -19.07
N GLU A 2 -29.25 20.46 -19.79
CA GLU A 2 -29.38 19.13 -19.19
C GLU A 2 -28.00 18.48 -19.02
N ARG A 3 -27.83 17.66 -17.96
CA ARG A 3 -26.57 16.96 -17.70
C ARG A 3 -26.23 16.03 -18.87
N ASN A 4 -24.98 16.08 -19.34
CA ASN A 4 -24.45 15.33 -20.49
C ASN A 4 -25.02 15.72 -21.87
N SER A 5 -25.79 16.80 -21.99
CA SER A 5 -26.14 17.38 -23.30
C SER A 5 -24.91 17.91 -24.04
N GLU A 6 -25.00 18.13 -25.35
CA GLU A 6 -23.93 18.76 -26.14
C GLU A 6 -23.55 20.14 -25.58
N GLU A 7 -24.56 20.95 -25.21
CA GLU A 7 -24.34 22.25 -24.58
C GLU A 7 -23.59 22.12 -23.25
N TYR A 8 -23.95 21.14 -22.41
CA TYR A 8 -23.25 20.84 -21.16
C TYR A 8 -21.80 20.44 -21.38
N ASN A 9 -21.53 19.53 -22.32
CA ASN A 9 -20.18 19.05 -22.58
C ASN A 9 -19.31 20.17 -23.16
N ARG A 10 -19.87 20.98 -24.07
CA ARG A 10 -19.16 22.16 -24.62
C ARG A 10 -18.78 23.16 -23.53
N ILE A 11 -19.72 23.48 -22.63
CA ILE A 11 -19.44 24.37 -21.50
C ILE A 11 -18.39 23.75 -20.58
N LEU A 12 -18.48 22.45 -20.30
CA LEU A 12 -17.49 21.75 -19.48
C LEU A 12 -16.09 21.77 -20.12
N ASP A 13 -16.00 21.59 -21.43
CA ASP A 13 -14.73 21.68 -22.19
C ASP A 13 -14.14 23.09 -22.13
N GLU A 14 -14.97 24.11 -22.29
CA GLU A 14 -14.58 25.51 -22.14
C GLU A 14 -14.04 25.80 -20.73
N LEU A 15 -14.78 25.41 -19.70
CA LEU A 15 -14.37 25.53 -18.30
C LEU A 15 -13.08 24.74 -18.01
N THR A 16 -12.90 23.60 -18.68
CA THR A 16 -11.67 22.79 -18.59
C THR A 16 -10.49 23.51 -19.21
N GLY A 17 -10.70 24.19 -20.34
CA GLY A 17 -9.72 25.09 -20.94
C GLY A 17 -9.23 26.14 -19.95
N TYR A 18 -10.17 26.84 -19.29
CA TYR A 18 -9.85 27.82 -18.25
C TYR A 18 -9.04 27.21 -17.09
N CYS A 19 -9.42 26.03 -16.60
CA CYS A 19 -8.67 25.33 -15.55
C CYS A 19 -7.28 24.85 -16.00
N THR A 20 -7.08 24.57 -17.29
CA THR A 20 -5.81 24.05 -17.83
C THR A 20 -4.79 25.17 -18.05
N GLU A 21 -5.26 26.37 -18.37
CA GLU A 21 -4.41 27.56 -18.49
C GLU A 21 -4.19 28.23 -17.13
N SER A 22 -5.23 28.31 -16.31
CA SER A 22 -5.17 28.88 -14.96
C SER A 22 -4.40 27.99 -14.00
N GLY A 23 -3.46 28.56 -13.24
CA GLY A 23 -2.78 27.87 -12.15
C GLY A 23 -1.61 26.97 -12.55
N LYS A 24 -1.17 26.97 -13.83
CA LYS A 24 0.13 26.39 -14.20
C LYS A 24 1.25 27.15 -13.52
N ILE A 25 1.93 26.50 -12.58
CA ILE A 25 3.10 27.05 -11.90
C ILE A 25 4.33 26.74 -12.75
N ASP A 26 5.08 27.78 -13.11
CA ASP A 26 6.40 27.62 -13.73
C ASP A 26 7.28 26.76 -12.81
N GLN A 27 7.79 25.66 -13.36
CA GLN A 27 8.56 24.68 -12.61
C GLN A 27 9.89 25.25 -12.10
N ASN A 28 10.41 26.30 -12.73
CA ASN A 28 11.61 27.00 -12.25
C ASN A 28 11.39 27.71 -10.92
N LEU A 29 10.14 28.08 -10.58
CA LEU A 29 9.83 28.76 -9.32
C LEU A 29 10.12 27.88 -8.09
N TYR A 30 10.05 26.55 -8.23
CA TYR A 30 10.45 25.65 -7.14
C TYR A 30 11.93 25.79 -6.80
N VAL A 31 12.78 25.99 -7.81
CA VAL A 31 14.21 26.23 -7.61
C VAL A 31 14.45 27.63 -7.06
N ASN A 32 13.80 28.64 -7.66
CA ASN A 32 13.99 30.05 -7.30
C ASN A 32 13.59 30.35 -5.84
N TYR A 33 12.57 29.67 -5.31
CA TYR A 33 12.08 29.85 -3.95
C TYR A 33 12.47 28.72 -2.98
N ASP A 34 13.37 27.83 -3.39
CA ASP A 34 13.81 26.65 -2.62
C ASP A 34 12.66 25.76 -2.09
N VAL A 35 11.58 25.64 -2.87
CA VAL A 35 10.41 24.82 -2.50
C VAL A 35 10.71 23.34 -2.76
N LYS A 36 10.75 22.56 -1.68
CA LYS A 36 11.01 21.11 -1.69
C LYS A 36 9.82 20.32 -2.26
N ARG A 37 9.73 20.24 -3.59
CA ARG A 37 8.61 19.59 -4.28
C ARG A 37 8.46 18.13 -3.83
N GLY A 38 7.24 17.77 -3.41
CA GLY A 38 6.95 16.44 -2.89
C GLY A 38 7.67 16.12 -1.58
N LEU A 39 8.02 17.15 -0.80
CA LEU A 39 8.82 17.05 0.42
C LEU A 39 10.16 16.35 0.18
N ARG A 40 10.83 16.71 -0.92
CA ARG A 40 12.17 16.22 -1.26
C ARG A 40 13.10 17.36 -1.67
N ASP A 41 14.38 17.22 -1.34
CA ASP A 41 15.43 18.12 -1.82
C ASP A 41 15.86 17.81 -3.27
N SER A 42 16.79 18.61 -3.79
CA SER A 42 17.32 18.48 -5.16
C SER A 42 18.05 17.17 -5.43
N THR A 43 18.48 16.46 -4.38
CA THR A 43 19.09 15.13 -4.46
C THR A 43 18.06 14.00 -4.40
N GLY A 44 16.78 14.36 -4.18
CA GLY A 44 15.66 13.43 -4.00
C GLY A 44 15.51 12.92 -2.57
N LYS A 45 16.30 13.42 -1.61
CA LYS A 45 16.19 13.05 -0.18
C LYS A 45 14.92 13.67 0.40
N GLY A 46 14.19 12.87 1.17
CA GLY A 46 12.99 13.33 1.89
C GLY A 46 13.32 14.43 2.90
N VAL A 47 12.46 15.43 3.02
CA VAL A 47 12.51 16.43 4.09
C VAL A 47 12.18 15.73 5.40
N LEU A 48 12.99 15.97 6.43
CA LEU A 48 12.71 15.48 7.78
C LEU A 48 11.57 16.30 8.38
N THR A 49 10.38 15.70 8.51
CA THR A 49 9.16 16.39 8.95
C THR A 49 8.65 15.94 10.32
N GLY A 50 9.20 14.87 10.90
CA GLY A 50 8.77 14.32 12.18
C GLY A 50 9.76 13.29 12.72
N LEU A 51 9.50 12.86 13.96
CA LEU A 51 10.22 11.78 14.65
C LEU A 51 9.25 10.61 14.80
N THR A 52 9.77 9.38 14.80
CA THR A 52 8.97 8.19 15.07
C THR A 52 9.83 7.09 15.67
N GLU A 53 9.25 6.28 16.56
CA GLU A 53 9.82 5.03 17.05
C GLU A 53 9.29 3.78 16.32
N ILE A 54 8.18 3.92 15.60
CA ILE A 54 7.44 2.78 15.00
C ILE A 54 8.28 2.04 13.96
N SER A 55 8.92 2.77 13.04
CA SER A 55 9.67 2.15 11.95
C SER A 55 10.75 3.05 11.36
N ASP A 56 11.88 2.44 11.01
CA ASP A 56 12.99 3.07 10.28
C ASP A 56 13.29 2.35 8.96
N VAL A 57 13.63 3.11 7.93
CA VAL A 57 13.87 2.66 6.56
C VAL A 57 15.24 3.18 6.12
N ILE A 58 16.24 2.30 6.17
CA ILE A 58 17.62 2.65 5.87
C ILE A 58 17.98 2.14 4.48
N GLY A 59 18.43 3.04 3.61
CA GLY A 59 18.95 2.70 2.27
C GLY A 59 20.31 3.33 1.94
N TYR A 60 20.89 4.07 2.89
CA TYR A 60 22.17 4.77 2.75
C TYR A 60 22.90 4.79 4.09
N ASP A 61 24.21 4.57 4.07
CA ASP A 61 25.09 4.86 5.19
C ASP A 61 25.67 6.28 5.07
N VAL A 62 26.14 6.84 6.19
CA VAL A 62 26.86 8.12 6.21
C VAL A 62 28.33 7.80 6.48
N ILE A 63 29.17 8.03 5.48
CA ILE A 63 30.63 7.82 5.55
C ILE A 63 31.27 9.18 5.26
N ASP A 64 32.05 9.71 6.20
CA ASP A 64 32.68 11.03 6.11
C ASP A 64 31.70 12.18 5.80
N GLY A 65 30.45 12.06 6.27
CA GLY A 65 29.38 13.04 6.03
C GLY A 65 28.68 12.89 4.66
N GLU A 66 29.15 11.99 3.79
CA GLU A 66 28.51 11.68 2.53
C GLU A 66 27.60 10.46 2.62
N ARG A 67 26.48 10.51 1.89
CA ARG A 67 25.52 9.39 1.83
C ARG A 67 25.93 8.39 0.75
N VAL A 68 26.30 7.20 1.17
CA VAL A 68 26.67 6.10 0.28
C VAL A 68 25.54 5.07 0.25
N PRO A 69 25.03 4.69 -0.94
CA PRO A 69 24.04 3.62 -1.07
C PRO A 69 24.51 2.33 -0.38
N THR A 70 23.64 1.77 0.46
CA THR A 70 23.90 0.51 1.19
C THR A 70 22.74 -0.46 0.97
N ASP A 71 22.90 -1.69 1.44
CA ASP A 71 21.81 -2.66 1.44
C ASP A 71 20.66 -2.17 2.30
N GLY A 72 19.43 -2.34 1.79
CA GLY A 72 18.24 -1.86 2.46
C GLY A 72 18.02 -2.59 3.77
N ARG A 73 17.72 -1.83 4.83
CA ARG A 73 17.31 -2.36 6.13
C ARG A 73 15.99 -1.72 6.53
N LEU A 74 15.06 -2.55 6.97
CA LEU A 74 13.75 -2.14 7.46
C LEU A 74 13.63 -2.56 8.92
N TYR A 75 13.32 -1.62 9.78
CA TYR A 75 13.15 -1.86 11.21
C TYR A 75 11.72 -1.56 11.64
N TYR A 76 11.17 -2.43 12.48
CA TYR A 76 9.94 -2.21 13.24
C TYR A 76 10.33 -2.15 14.72
N GLN A 77 10.12 -1.01 15.37
CA GLN A 77 10.45 -0.80 16.79
C GLN A 77 11.87 -1.28 17.15
N GLY A 78 12.83 -1.00 16.25
CA GLY A 78 14.24 -1.39 16.39
C GLY A 78 14.61 -2.81 15.96
N TYR A 79 13.65 -3.69 15.64
CA TYR A 79 13.91 -5.04 15.14
C TYR A 79 13.97 -5.05 13.62
N ASN A 80 15.03 -5.62 13.03
CA ASN A 80 15.11 -5.79 11.59
C ASN A 80 14.04 -6.79 11.13
N VAL A 81 13.28 -6.45 10.08
CA VAL A 81 12.22 -7.31 9.53
C VAL A 81 12.75 -8.66 9.04
N GLU A 82 13.99 -8.73 8.56
CA GLU A 82 14.63 -10.01 8.20
C GLU A 82 14.94 -10.87 9.44
N ASP A 83 15.20 -10.26 10.61
CA ASP A 83 15.37 -10.99 11.87
C ASP A 83 14.02 -11.47 12.41
N LEU A 84 12.98 -10.64 12.32
CA LEU A 84 11.61 -11.01 12.69
C LEU A 84 11.12 -12.21 11.86
N GLU A 85 11.26 -12.15 10.53
CA GLU A 85 10.89 -13.25 9.64
C GLU A 85 11.56 -14.57 10.02
N ARG A 86 12.87 -14.55 10.30
CA ARG A 86 13.60 -15.75 10.75
C ARG A 86 13.10 -16.25 12.11
N GLY A 87 12.84 -15.32 13.04
CA GLY A 87 12.40 -15.61 14.40
C GLY A 87 11.01 -16.23 14.47
N PHE A 88 10.15 -15.97 13.48
CA PHE A 88 8.83 -16.63 13.41
C PHE A 88 8.93 -18.14 13.16
N HIS A 89 10.06 -18.65 12.68
CA HIS A 89 10.29 -20.09 12.43
C HIS A 89 9.18 -20.76 11.58
N GLY A 90 8.63 -20.03 10.60
CA GLY A 90 7.52 -20.53 9.77
C GLY A 90 6.16 -20.53 10.49
N SER A 91 6.00 -19.76 11.55
CA SER A 91 4.68 -19.48 12.15
C SER A 91 3.73 -18.86 11.10
N LYS A 92 2.43 -19.06 11.33
CA LYS A 92 1.35 -18.41 10.57
C LYS A 92 0.81 -17.17 11.29
N PHE A 93 1.42 -16.79 12.41
CA PHE A 93 0.99 -15.67 13.25
C PHE A 93 2.06 -14.57 13.38
N GLY A 94 3.00 -14.51 12.43
CA GLY A 94 4.02 -13.46 12.40
C GLY A 94 3.40 -12.08 12.23
N PHE A 95 2.27 -11.97 11.52
CA PHE A 95 1.56 -10.70 11.39
C PHE A 95 0.92 -10.26 12.72
N GLU A 96 0.28 -11.15 13.49
CA GLU A 96 -0.23 -10.82 14.83
C GLU A 96 0.89 -10.40 15.78
N GLU A 97 2.04 -11.07 15.75
CA GLU A 97 3.20 -10.68 16.57
C GLU A 97 3.75 -9.31 16.15
N THR A 98 3.77 -9.04 14.83
CA THR A 98 4.13 -7.74 14.27
C THR A 98 3.15 -6.63 14.65
N MET A 99 1.83 -6.91 14.64
CA MET A 99 0.83 -5.94 15.11
C MET A 99 1.09 -5.57 16.57
N TYR A 100 1.33 -6.56 17.43
CA TYR A 100 1.63 -6.34 18.84
C TYR A 100 2.87 -5.46 18.99
N LEU A 101 3.95 -5.81 18.28
CA LEU A 101 5.18 -5.03 18.29
C LEU A 101 4.93 -3.57 17.91
N LEU A 102 4.24 -3.31 16.80
CA LEU A 102 4.00 -1.96 16.31
C LEU A 102 3.15 -1.13 17.27
N LEU A 103 2.09 -1.72 17.85
CA LEU A 103 1.17 -1.02 18.75
C LEU A 103 1.75 -0.77 20.15
N PHE A 104 2.61 -1.66 20.65
CA PHE A 104 3.05 -1.66 22.05
C PHE A 104 4.56 -1.46 22.24
N GLY A 105 5.33 -1.37 21.15
CA GLY A 105 6.77 -1.07 21.16
C GLY A 105 7.68 -2.22 21.58
N LYS A 106 7.13 -3.40 21.90
CA LYS A 106 7.90 -4.58 22.34
C LYS A 106 7.26 -5.87 21.84
N LEU A 107 8.06 -6.91 21.65
CA LEU A 107 7.55 -8.26 21.37
C LEU A 107 6.79 -8.82 22.59
N PRO A 108 5.68 -9.53 22.38
CA PRO A 108 4.90 -10.12 23.46
C PRO A 108 5.60 -11.35 24.04
N ASN A 109 5.42 -11.60 25.34
CA ASN A 109 5.62 -12.94 25.89
C ASN A 109 4.43 -13.86 25.54
N GLU A 110 4.56 -15.17 25.78
CA GLU A 110 3.55 -16.17 25.42
C GLU A 110 2.14 -15.85 25.94
N GLN A 111 2.03 -15.40 27.19
CA GLN A 111 0.73 -15.06 27.79
C GLN A 111 0.13 -13.79 27.18
N GLN A 112 0.96 -12.77 26.94
CA GLN A 112 0.53 -11.54 26.26
C GLN A 112 0.07 -11.84 24.84
N PHE A 113 0.83 -12.67 24.11
CA PHE A 113 0.54 -13.03 22.75
C PHE A 113 -0.79 -13.78 22.63
N LYS A 114 -0.99 -14.80 23.47
CA LYS A 114 -2.23 -15.57 23.52
C LYS A 114 -3.45 -14.67 23.75
N ARG A 115 -3.38 -13.77 24.74
CA ARG A 115 -4.46 -12.82 25.04
C ARG A 115 -4.71 -11.86 23.88
N PHE A 116 -3.65 -11.39 23.24
CA PHE A 116 -3.77 -10.50 22.09
C PHE A 116 -4.49 -11.20 20.94
N VAL A 117 -4.10 -12.44 20.60
CA VAL A 117 -4.78 -13.24 19.56
C VAL A 117 -6.26 -13.46 19.91
N GLU A 118 -6.57 -13.82 21.17
CA GLU A 118 -7.95 -13.98 21.64
C GLU A 118 -8.78 -12.70 21.48
N MET A 119 -8.21 -11.53 21.77
CA MET A 119 -8.87 -10.24 21.55
C MET A 119 -9.09 -9.95 20.06
N MET A 120 -8.06 -10.16 19.22
CA MET A 120 -8.16 -9.96 17.78
C MET A 120 -9.20 -10.90 17.15
N GLU A 121 -9.37 -12.10 17.69
CA GLU A 121 -10.44 -13.01 17.27
C GLU A 121 -11.84 -12.45 17.53
N CYS A 122 -12.07 -11.89 18.73
CA CYS A 122 -13.35 -11.24 19.05
C CYS A 122 -13.62 -10.05 18.13
N TYR A 123 -12.61 -9.24 17.86
CA TYR A 123 -12.76 -8.03 17.06
C TYR A 123 -13.01 -8.26 15.56
N ARG A 124 -12.85 -9.49 15.05
CA ARG A 124 -13.21 -9.82 13.65
C ARG A 124 -14.72 -9.76 13.39
N GLU A 125 -15.55 -9.82 14.42
CA GLU A 125 -17.00 -9.71 14.26
C GLU A 125 -17.39 -8.30 13.80
N LEU A 126 -18.14 -8.22 12.71
CA LEU A 126 -18.71 -6.97 12.22
C LEU A 126 -20.03 -6.67 12.94
N PRO A 127 -20.43 -5.39 13.08
CA PRO A 127 -21.70 -5.03 13.67
C PRO A 127 -22.88 -5.78 13.01
N ARG A 128 -23.92 -6.06 13.80
CA ARG A 128 -25.05 -6.86 13.35
C ARG A 128 -25.66 -6.26 12.08
N LYS A 129 -25.89 -7.11 11.06
CA LYS A 129 -26.39 -6.76 9.71
C LYS A 129 -25.46 -5.87 8.87
N PHE A 130 -24.29 -5.43 9.35
CA PHE A 130 -23.38 -4.57 8.61
C PHE A 130 -23.00 -5.14 7.23
N THR A 131 -22.71 -6.44 7.16
CA THR A 131 -22.43 -7.13 5.88
C THR A 131 -23.55 -6.94 4.87
N ARG A 132 -24.80 -7.13 5.28
CA ARG A 132 -25.96 -7.01 4.39
C ARG A 132 -26.25 -5.54 4.05
N ASP A 133 -26.28 -4.69 5.08
CA ASP A 133 -26.83 -3.33 4.98
C ASP A 133 -25.81 -2.32 4.43
N VAL A 134 -24.50 -2.60 4.53
CA VAL A 134 -23.43 -1.69 4.10
C VAL A 134 -22.55 -2.31 3.01
N ILE A 135 -22.04 -3.52 3.22
CA ILE A 135 -21.09 -4.14 2.27
C ILE A 135 -21.84 -4.55 1.00
N LEU A 136 -22.90 -5.34 1.13
CA LEU A 136 -23.64 -5.92 0.00
C LEU A 136 -24.70 -4.99 -0.60
N LYS A 137 -25.18 -3.99 0.16
CA LYS A 137 -26.26 -3.08 -0.29
C LYS A 137 -25.87 -2.20 -1.48
N ALA A 138 -24.60 -1.78 -1.52
CA ALA A 138 -24.04 -0.94 -2.57
C ALA A 138 -22.75 -1.56 -3.11
N PRO A 139 -22.82 -2.62 -3.94
CA PRO A 139 -21.64 -3.27 -4.46
C PRO A 139 -20.82 -2.31 -5.33
N SER A 140 -19.49 -2.46 -5.34
CA SER A 140 -18.59 -1.65 -6.16
C SER A 140 -17.53 -2.52 -6.82
N LYS A 141 -17.09 -2.13 -8.01
CA LYS A 141 -15.95 -2.76 -8.69
C LYS A 141 -14.60 -2.40 -8.05
N ASN A 142 -14.55 -1.36 -7.22
CA ASN A 142 -13.32 -0.90 -6.58
C ASN A 142 -13.30 -1.29 -5.10
N MET A 143 -12.53 -2.32 -4.75
CA MET A 143 -12.46 -2.85 -3.38
C MET A 143 -11.89 -1.86 -2.36
N MET A 144 -11.00 -0.94 -2.78
CA MET A 144 -10.50 0.13 -1.91
C MET A 144 -11.60 1.12 -1.54
N ASN A 145 -12.52 1.44 -2.47
CA ASN A 145 -13.72 2.23 -2.15
C ASN A 145 -14.68 1.49 -1.24
N VAL A 146 -14.82 0.17 -1.38
CA VAL A 146 -15.63 -0.64 -0.46
C VAL A 146 -15.07 -0.54 0.96
N LEU A 147 -13.76 -0.78 1.13
CA LEU A 147 -13.09 -0.61 2.41
C LEU A 147 -13.29 0.80 2.98
N GLN A 148 -13.02 1.84 2.20
CA GLN A 148 -13.10 3.24 2.65
C GLN A 148 -14.51 3.62 3.11
N ARG A 149 -15.54 3.22 2.35
CA ARG A 149 -16.94 3.42 2.74
C ARG A 149 -17.26 2.68 4.03
N CYS A 150 -16.83 1.43 4.16
CA CYS A 150 -17.11 0.63 5.34
C CYS A 150 -16.46 1.25 6.59
N VAL A 151 -15.20 1.70 6.51
CA VAL A 151 -14.53 2.41 7.61
C VAL A 151 -15.33 3.62 8.07
N LEU A 152 -15.72 4.50 7.13
CA LEU A 152 -16.53 5.67 7.50
C LEU A 152 -17.92 5.31 8.00
N THR A 153 -18.47 4.17 7.60
CA THR A 153 -19.78 3.73 8.09
C THR A 153 -19.68 3.11 9.49
N LEU A 154 -18.57 2.44 9.82
CA LEU A 154 -18.32 1.88 11.16
C LEU A 154 -18.33 2.95 12.25
N TYR A 155 -17.96 4.19 11.93
CA TYR A 155 -18.14 5.36 12.80
C TYR A 155 -19.56 5.42 13.39
N SER A 156 -20.60 5.16 12.58
CA SER A 156 -22.00 5.21 13.03
C SER A 156 -22.44 4.01 13.87
N TYR A 157 -21.59 3.00 14.02
CA TYR A 157 -21.84 1.79 14.81
C TYR A 157 -21.00 1.74 16.09
N ASP A 158 -20.12 2.72 16.31
CA ASP A 158 -19.34 2.88 17.54
C ASP A 158 -20.12 3.76 18.52
N ASP A 159 -20.13 3.38 19.80
CA ASP A 159 -20.78 4.13 20.87
C ASP A 159 -20.00 5.41 21.23
N ASN A 160 -18.67 5.43 21.03
CA ASN A 160 -17.79 6.57 21.34
C ASN A 160 -16.83 6.89 20.17
N PRO A 161 -17.35 7.25 18.98
CA PRO A 161 -16.53 7.35 17.78
C PRO A 161 -15.52 8.51 17.83
N ASP A 162 -15.90 9.64 18.45
CA ASP A 162 -15.07 10.85 18.53
C ASP A 162 -14.13 10.89 19.76
N ASP A 163 -14.21 9.91 20.66
CA ASP A 163 -13.33 9.88 21.84
C ASP A 163 -11.89 9.51 21.44
N ILE A 164 -11.00 10.49 21.55
CA ILE A 164 -9.57 10.36 21.23
C ILE A 164 -8.71 9.95 22.44
N SER A 165 -9.32 9.51 23.55
CA SER A 165 -8.58 8.87 24.64
C SER A 165 -7.77 7.68 24.11
N ILE A 166 -6.55 7.50 24.61
CA ILE A 166 -5.65 6.44 24.11
C ILE A 166 -6.27 5.04 24.24
N GLU A 167 -7.04 4.81 25.32
CA GLU A 167 -7.77 3.56 25.52
C GLU A 167 -8.80 3.31 24.40
N ASN A 168 -9.64 4.31 24.10
CA ASN A 168 -10.66 4.18 23.08
C ASN A 168 -10.06 4.09 21.67
N VAL A 169 -9.02 4.88 21.37
CA VAL A 169 -8.31 4.84 20.09
C VAL A 169 -7.66 3.47 19.88
N LEU A 170 -7.02 2.89 20.91
CA LEU A 170 -6.45 1.55 20.82
C LEU A 170 -7.53 0.50 20.50
N ARG A 171 -8.68 0.55 21.19
CA ARG A 171 -9.83 -0.33 20.89
C ARG A 171 -10.27 -0.19 19.43
N GLN A 172 -10.54 1.03 18.96
CA GLN A 172 -10.97 1.30 17.59
C GLN A 172 -9.94 0.82 16.55
N CYS A 173 -8.65 1.05 16.81
CA CYS A 173 -7.56 0.58 15.97
C CYS A 173 -7.52 -0.95 15.88
N MET A 174 -7.59 -1.65 17.01
CA MET A 174 -7.61 -3.12 17.05
C MET A 174 -8.83 -3.70 16.33
N GLU A 175 -10.02 -3.09 16.52
CA GLU A 175 -11.23 -3.44 15.80
C GLU A 175 -11.05 -3.31 14.28
N LEU A 176 -10.57 -2.16 13.81
CA LEU A 176 -10.37 -1.94 12.38
C LEU A 176 -9.33 -2.89 11.78
N ILE A 177 -8.20 -3.13 12.48
CA ILE A 177 -7.18 -4.11 12.04
C ILE A 177 -7.82 -5.49 11.86
N ALA A 178 -8.65 -5.93 12.81
CA ALA A 178 -9.31 -7.24 12.76
C ALA A 178 -10.41 -7.34 11.69
N GLN A 179 -11.13 -6.24 11.43
CA GLN A 179 -12.29 -6.19 10.53
C GLN A 179 -11.91 -5.98 9.06
N PHE A 180 -10.77 -5.34 8.75
CA PHE A 180 -10.32 -5.09 7.37
C PHE A 180 -10.29 -6.34 6.48
N PRO A 181 -9.69 -7.47 6.91
CA PRO A 181 -9.72 -8.71 6.14
C PRO A 181 -11.14 -9.19 5.82
N VAL A 182 -12.05 -9.09 6.80
CA VAL A 182 -13.43 -9.55 6.70
C VAL A 182 -14.21 -8.67 5.71
N ILE A 183 -14.06 -7.35 5.81
CA ILE A 183 -14.70 -6.38 4.92
C ILE A 183 -14.23 -6.59 3.47
N ALA A 184 -12.92 -6.73 3.26
CA ALA A 184 -12.37 -6.95 1.93
C ALA A 184 -12.88 -8.26 1.31
N ALA A 185 -12.88 -9.36 2.10
CA ALA A 185 -13.38 -10.64 1.63
C ALA A 185 -14.86 -10.59 1.27
N TYR A 186 -15.72 -10.02 2.13
CA TYR A 186 -17.16 -9.90 1.87
C TYR A 186 -17.47 -8.94 0.72
N GLY A 187 -16.71 -7.84 0.59
CA GLY A 187 -16.77 -6.94 -0.54
C GLY A 187 -16.50 -7.67 -1.85
N TYR A 188 -15.50 -8.55 -1.88
CA TYR A 188 -15.19 -9.39 -3.03
C TYR A 188 -16.29 -10.43 -3.33
N GLN A 189 -16.87 -11.07 -2.31
CA GLN A 189 -18.02 -11.98 -2.52
C GLN A 189 -19.21 -11.24 -3.13
N GLY A 190 -19.51 -10.03 -2.64
CA GLY A 190 -20.51 -9.14 -3.24
C GLY A 190 -20.16 -8.77 -4.68
N TYR A 191 -18.90 -8.43 -4.96
CA TYR A 191 -18.44 -8.12 -6.32
C TYR A 191 -18.68 -9.27 -7.30
N LYS A 192 -18.28 -10.50 -6.94
CA LYS A 192 -18.53 -11.68 -7.77
C LYS A 192 -20.01 -11.91 -8.03
N HIS A 193 -20.84 -11.75 -7.00
CA HIS A 193 -22.28 -11.96 -7.14
C HIS A 193 -22.94 -10.91 -8.05
N TYR A 194 -22.73 -9.63 -7.75
CA TYR A 194 -23.46 -8.54 -8.40
C TYR A 194 -22.89 -8.12 -9.75
N PHE A 195 -21.62 -8.41 -10.05
CA PHE A 195 -21.00 -8.04 -11.33
C PHE A 195 -20.65 -9.22 -12.24
N HIS A 196 -20.66 -10.45 -11.74
CA HIS A 196 -20.31 -11.67 -12.50
C HIS A 196 -21.33 -12.81 -12.36
N ASP A 197 -22.50 -12.55 -11.75
CA ASP A 197 -23.60 -13.52 -11.60
C ASP A 197 -23.18 -14.85 -10.94
N MET A 198 -22.15 -14.82 -10.09
CA MET A 198 -21.69 -15.99 -9.34
C MET A 198 -22.50 -16.16 -8.05
N SER A 199 -22.47 -17.37 -7.48
CA SER A 199 -23.12 -17.62 -6.18
C SER A 199 -22.51 -16.77 -5.06
N LEU A 200 -23.37 -16.12 -4.27
CA LEU A 200 -22.97 -15.39 -3.07
C LEU A 200 -22.73 -16.38 -1.93
N VAL A 201 -21.45 -16.58 -1.58
CA VAL A 201 -21.04 -17.43 -0.46
C VAL A 201 -20.35 -16.59 0.59
N ILE A 202 -20.97 -16.44 1.76
CA ILE A 202 -20.41 -15.73 2.91
C ILE A 202 -20.04 -16.75 3.98
N HIS A 203 -18.75 -16.84 4.29
CA HIS A 203 -18.24 -17.67 5.38
C HIS A 203 -17.95 -16.79 6.59
N ASN A 204 -18.30 -17.23 7.80
CA ASN A 204 -17.86 -16.51 9.01
C ASN A 204 -16.38 -16.77 9.31
N PRO A 205 -15.64 -15.82 9.91
CA PRO A 205 -14.30 -16.07 10.45
C PRO A 205 -14.30 -17.28 11.39
N LYS A 206 -13.19 -18.01 11.45
CA LYS A 206 -13.02 -19.16 12.33
C LYS A 206 -12.06 -18.78 13.48
N PRO A 207 -12.49 -18.93 14.75
CA PRO A 207 -11.61 -18.79 15.92
C PRO A 207 -10.42 -19.75 15.86
N GLY A 208 -9.30 -19.38 16.48
CA GLY A 208 -8.05 -20.13 16.49
C GLY A 208 -7.23 -20.07 15.20
N LEU A 209 -7.69 -19.35 14.16
CA LEU A 209 -6.95 -19.15 12.93
C LEU A 209 -6.31 -17.76 12.91
N SER A 210 -5.11 -17.66 12.33
CA SER A 210 -4.45 -16.40 12.04
C SER A 210 -5.24 -15.54 11.04
N THR A 211 -4.82 -14.30 10.88
CA THR A 211 -5.41 -13.33 9.95
C THR A 211 -5.22 -13.80 8.51
N ALA A 212 -4.04 -14.32 8.16
CA ALA A 212 -3.75 -14.89 6.85
C ALA A 212 -4.65 -16.11 6.55
N GLU A 213 -4.75 -17.04 7.50
CA GLU A 213 -5.60 -18.23 7.36
C GLU A 213 -7.08 -17.88 7.21
N ASN A 214 -7.58 -16.97 8.05
CA ASN A 214 -8.96 -16.49 7.92
C ASN A 214 -9.18 -15.84 6.56
N PHE A 215 -8.29 -14.98 6.10
CA PHE A 215 -8.47 -14.31 4.82
C PHE A 215 -8.57 -15.29 3.64
N LEU A 216 -7.64 -16.25 3.53
CA LEU A 216 -7.69 -17.31 2.50
C LEU A 216 -8.99 -18.11 2.58
N ARG A 217 -9.40 -18.48 3.81
CA ARG A 217 -10.65 -19.21 4.06
C ARG A 217 -11.89 -18.42 3.61
N LEU A 218 -11.92 -17.11 3.83
CA LEU A 218 -13.08 -16.25 3.56
C LEU A 218 -13.26 -15.98 2.05
N ILE A 219 -12.17 -15.90 1.28
CA ILE A 219 -12.24 -15.61 -0.16
C ILE A 219 -12.50 -16.86 -1.01
N ARG A 220 -12.11 -18.05 -0.52
CA ARG A 220 -12.24 -19.34 -1.23
C ARG A 220 -13.56 -20.03 -0.91
N SER A 221 -14.28 -20.48 -1.94
CA SER A 221 -15.57 -21.17 -1.77
C SER A 221 -15.45 -22.47 -0.99
N ASP A 222 -14.36 -23.22 -1.20
CA ASP A 222 -14.07 -24.51 -0.56
C ASP A 222 -13.39 -24.41 0.81
N LYS A 223 -13.00 -23.19 1.24
CA LYS A 223 -12.30 -22.89 2.51
C LYS A 223 -10.92 -23.52 2.65
N LYS A 224 -10.35 -24.12 1.60
CA LYS A 224 -9.10 -24.88 1.69
C LYS A 224 -7.90 -24.00 1.41
N TYR A 225 -6.80 -24.27 2.11
CA TYR A 225 -5.47 -23.70 1.84
C TYR A 225 -4.39 -24.64 2.39
N THR A 226 -3.18 -24.56 1.85
CA THR A 226 -2.01 -25.28 2.38
C THR A 226 -1.36 -24.47 3.50
N GLU A 227 -0.57 -25.14 4.33
CA GLU A 227 0.21 -24.44 5.36
C GLU A 227 1.16 -23.41 4.75
N LEU A 228 1.82 -23.74 3.63
CA LEU A 228 2.70 -22.83 2.92
C LEU A 228 1.93 -21.60 2.40
N GLU A 229 0.72 -21.76 1.87
CA GLU A 229 -0.10 -20.63 1.41
C GLU A 229 -0.40 -19.65 2.54
N ALA A 230 -0.76 -20.17 3.72
CA ALA A 230 -1.04 -19.34 4.89
C ALA A 230 0.23 -18.64 5.40
N GLN A 231 1.37 -19.35 5.49
CA GLN A 231 2.67 -18.77 5.87
C GLN A 231 3.11 -17.67 4.89
N VAL A 232 2.98 -17.90 3.59
CA VAL A 232 3.37 -16.91 2.57
C VAL A 232 2.50 -15.66 2.66
N LEU A 233 1.19 -15.80 2.85
CA LEU A 233 0.31 -14.65 3.03
C LEU A 233 0.61 -13.91 4.34
N ASP A 234 0.89 -14.62 5.42
CA ASP A 234 1.28 -14.02 6.71
C ASP A 234 2.53 -13.15 6.55
N ILE A 235 3.57 -13.65 5.90
CA ILE A 235 4.77 -12.87 5.58
C ILE A 235 4.48 -11.69 4.66
N CYS A 236 3.58 -11.85 3.68
CA CYS A 236 3.14 -10.72 2.86
C CYS A 236 2.51 -9.61 3.71
N LEU A 237 1.77 -9.95 4.77
CA LEU A 237 1.19 -8.97 5.68
C LEU A 237 2.28 -8.31 6.54
N VAL A 238 3.23 -9.08 7.09
CA VAL A 238 4.36 -8.55 7.88
C VAL A 238 5.17 -7.52 7.10
N ILE A 239 5.63 -7.84 5.89
CA ILE A 239 6.53 -6.97 5.12
C ILE A 239 5.84 -5.70 4.59
N HIS A 240 4.50 -5.65 4.64
CA HIS A 240 3.72 -4.47 4.27
C HIS A 240 3.16 -3.70 5.48
N ALA A 241 3.34 -4.24 6.70
CA ALA A 241 2.74 -3.71 7.94
C ALA A 241 3.10 -2.24 8.20
N GLU A 242 4.37 -1.86 8.00
CA GLU A 242 4.82 -0.46 8.02
C GLU A 242 6.03 -0.26 7.09
N HIS A 243 6.32 0.99 6.72
CA HIS A 243 7.44 1.36 5.86
C HIS A 243 7.91 2.80 6.15
N GLY A 244 8.09 3.12 7.43
CA GLY A 244 8.52 4.41 7.97
C GLY A 244 7.46 5.52 7.93
N GLY A 245 7.55 6.45 8.90
CA GLY A 245 6.57 7.54 9.11
C GLY A 245 6.36 8.50 7.93
N GLY A 246 7.33 8.59 7.01
CA GLY A 246 7.32 9.54 5.90
C GLY A 246 6.67 9.07 4.60
N ASN A 247 6.21 7.82 4.51
CA ASN A 247 5.50 7.36 3.30
C ASN A 247 4.13 8.06 3.17
N ASN A 248 3.57 8.15 1.96
CA ASN A 248 2.45 9.08 1.73
C ASN A 248 1.20 8.80 2.59
N SER A 249 0.81 7.54 2.78
CA SER A 249 -0.37 7.18 3.57
C SER A 249 -0.12 7.29 5.06
N THR A 250 1.08 6.92 5.54
CA THR A 250 1.46 7.11 6.94
C THR A 250 1.63 8.60 7.29
N PHE A 251 2.24 9.40 6.42
CA PHE A 251 2.30 10.86 6.60
C PHE A 251 0.90 11.48 6.57
N THR A 252 -0.01 10.94 5.74
CA THR A 252 -1.44 11.34 5.79
C THR A 252 -2.03 11.05 7.17
N THR A 253 -1.75 9.90 7.78
CA THR A 253 -2.16 9.58 9.15
C THR A 253 -1.69 10.63 10.15
N HIS A 254 -0.41 11.02 10.12
CA HIS A 254 0.13 12.07 10.99
C HIS A 254 -0.58 13.41 10.76
N VAL A 255 -0.69 13.83 9.49
CA VAL A 255 -1.32 15.12 9.12
C VAL A 255 -2.75 15.20 9.64
N VAL A 256 -3.58 14.19 9.38
CA VAL A 256 -4.98 14.23 9.81
C VAL A 256 -5.12 14.01 11.31
N SER A 257 -4.31 13.15 11.93
CA SER A 257 -4.38 12.92 13.38
C SER A 257 -3.96 14.17 14.16
N SER A 258 -3.01 14.97 13.65
CA SER A 258 -2.61 16.25 14.26
C SER A 258 -3.72 17.31 14.34
N THR A 259 -4.86 17.07 13.66
CA THR A 259 -6.06 17.92 13.76
C THR A 259 -6.97 17.55 14.94
N GLY A 260 -6.76 16.39 15.57
CA GLY A 260 -7.63 15.85 16.61
C GLY A 260 -8.86 15.09 16.09
N THR A 261 -8.90 14.72 14.80
CA THR A 261 -10.01 13.95 14.21
C THR A 261 -10.13 12.54 14.79
N ASP A 262 -11.31 11.93 14.64
CA ASP A 262 -11.63 10.54 15.01
C ASP A 262 -10.81 9.48 14.22
N THR A 263 -10.79 8.25 14.74
CA THR A 263 -9.98 7.15 14.19
C THR A 263 -10.46 6.69 12.82
N TYR A 264 -11.78 6.70 12.58
CA TYR A 264 -12.35 6.27 11.31
C TYR A 264 -12.00 7.25 10.18
N SER A 265 -12.09 8.56 10.42
CA SER A 265 -11.66 9.59 9.47
C SER A 265 -10.16 9.55 9.20
N ALA A 266 -9.34 9.29 10.22
CA ALA A 266 -7.89 9.14 10.05
C ALA A 266 -7.55 7.95 9.15
N VAL A 267 -8.11 6.77 9.45
CA VAL A 267 -7.89 5.55 8.66
C VAL A 267 -8.47 5.69 7.24
N ALA A 268 -9.65 6.29 7.08
CA ALA A 268 -10.26 6.51 5.77
C ALA A 268 -9.42 7.47 4.90
N SER A 269 -8.78 8.48 5.50
CA SER A 269 -7.88 9.40 4.80
C SER A 269 -6.62 8.68 4.32
N SER A 270 -5.99 7.89 5.20
CA SER A 270 -4.79 7.12 4.87
C SER A 270 -5.06 6.05 3.81
N LEU A 271 -6.24 5.43 3.85
CA LEU A 271 -6.72 4.52 2.82
C LEU A 271 -6.95 5.22 1.48
N GLY A 272 -7.51 6.44 1.51
CA GLY A 272 -7.66 7.30 0.34
C GLY A 272 -6.33 7.65 -0.32
N SER A 273 -5.31 7.92 0.49
CA SER A 273 -3.92 8.08 0.04
C SER A 273 -3.37 6.79 -0.60
N LEU A 274 -3.49 5.65 0.09
CA LEU A 274 -2.97 4.36 -0.39
C LEU A 274 -3.62 3.91 -1.71
N LYS A 275 -4.92 4.17 -1.88
CA LYS A 275 -5.67 3.83 -3.10
C LYS A 275 -5.09 4.46 -4.37
N GLY A 276 -4.36 5.57 -4.27
CA GLY A 276 -3.77 6.24 -5.43
C GLY A 276 -2.81 5.33 -6.21
N PRO A 277 -2.84 5.31 -7.56
CA PRO A 277 -2.03 4.38 -8.35
C PRO A 277 -0.51 4.62 -8.23
N LYS A 278 -0.10 5.84 -7.83
CA LYS A 278 1.30 6.18 -7.55
C LYS A 278 1.79 5.72 -6.17
N HIS A 279 0.90 5.17 -5.34
CA HIS A 279 1.21 4.66 -4.01
C HIS A 279 0.92 3.15 -3.94
N GLY A 280 -0.32 2.71 -3.70
CA GLY A 280 -0.66 1.29 -3.54
C GLY A 280 -0.96 0.52 -4.83
N GLY A 281 -0.87 1.15 -6.00
CA GLY A 281 -1.23 0.54 -7.29
C GLY A 281 -0.10 -0.15 -8.05
N ALA A 282 1.13 -0.16 -7.52
CA ALA A 282 2.31 -0.66 -8.22
C ALA A 282 2.22 -2.16 -8.54
N ASN A 283 1.79 -2.99 -7.59
CA ASN A 283 1.65 -4.44 -7.75
C ASN A 283 0.72 -4.84 -8.92
N LEU A 284 -0.40 -4.13 -9.12
CA LEU A 284 -1.32 -4.32 -10.24
C LEU A 284 -0.63 -4.03 -11.58
N LYS A 285 0.14 -2.94 -11.64
CA LYS A 285 0.88 -2.55 -12.84
C LYS A 285 1.98 -3.54 -13.18
N VAL A 286 2.65 -4.13 -12.17
CA VAL A 286 3.61 -5.22 -12.40
C VAL A 286 2.93 -6.41 -13.07
N GLN A 287 1.79 -6.90 -12.55
CA GLN A 287 1.10 -8.03 -13.18
C GLN A 287 0.67 -7.73 -14.62
N GLN A 288 0.06 -6.56 -14.85
CA GLN A 288 -0.34 -6.15 -16.20
C GLN A 288 0.85 -6.06 -17.16
N MET A 289 2.00 -5.58 -16.69
CA MET A 289 3.24 -5.56 -17.47
C MET A 289 3.73 -6.97 -17.79
N PHE A 290 3.67 -7.91 -16.83
CA PHE A 290 4.04 -9.30 -17.09
C PHE A 290 3.07 -10.02 -18.03
N ASP A 291 1.77 -9.74 -17.96
CA ASP A 291 0.78 -10.27 -18.90
C ASP A 291 1.06 -9.76 -20.32
N ASP A 292 1.34 -8.46 -20.46
CA ASP A 292 1.76 -7.87 -21.73
C ASP A 292 3.06 -8.50 -22.25
N LEU A 293 4.08 -8.65 -21.40
CA LEU A 293 5.33 -9.33 -21.74
C LEU A 293 5.09 -10.76 -22.24
N LYS A 294 4.31 -11.56 -21.51
CA LYS A 294 4.00 -12.96 -21.88
C LYS A 294 3.24 -13.05 -23.20
N SER A 295 2.45 -12.04 -23.55
CA SER A 295 1.75 -11.99 -24.83
C SER A 295 2.70 -11.76 -26.02
N HIS A 296 3.76 -10.97 -25.81
CA HIS A 296 4.74 -10.57 -26.84
C HIS A 296 5.97 -11.47 -26.93
N VAL A 297 6.44 -12.05 -25.83
CA VAL A 297 7.64 -12.90 -25.78
C VAL A 297 7.23 -14.36 -25.58
N LYS A 298 7.33 -15.17 -26.64
CA LYS A 298 6.92 -16.59 -26.63
C LYS A 298 7.93 -17.52 -25.97
N ASN A 299 9.23 -17.26 -26.12
CA ASN A 299 10.29 -18.04 -25.50
C ASN A 299 10.94 -17.24 -24.37
N TRP A 300 10.57 -17.52 -23.12
CA TRP A 300 11.15 -16.87 -21.93
C TRP A 300 12.62 -17.30 -21.66
N GLY A 301 13.12 -18.28 -22.42
CA GLY A 301 14.53 -18.64 -22.47
C GLY A 301 15.39 -17.61 -23.21
N ASP A 302 14.80 -16.88 -24.17
CA ASP A 302 15.49 -15.95 -25.06
C ASP A 302 15.71 -14.60 -24.36
N GLU A 303 16.91 -14.41 -23.81
CA GLU A 303 17.30 -13.17 -23.12
C GLU A 303 17.25 -11.95 -24.06
N ALA A 304 17.62 -12.11 -25.33
CA ALA A 304 17.63 -10.99 -26.29
C ALA A 304 16.21 -10.49 -26.59
N ALA A 305 15.23 -11.40 -26.67
CA ALA A 305 13.83 -11.04 -26.81
C ALA A 305 13.29 -10.30 -25.57
N LEU A 306 13.64 -10.76 -24.37
CA LEU A 306 13.29 -10.10 -23.11
C LEU A 306 13.92 -8.69 -23.02
N GLU A 307 15.22 -8.57 -23.31
CA GLU A 307 15.94 -7.30 -23.29
C GLU A 307 15.34 -6.30 -24.29
N LYS A 308 14.98 -6.77 -25.49
CA LYS A 308 14.30 -5.95 -26.51
C LYS A 308 12.94 -5.43 -26.02
N TYR A 309 12.14 -6.28 -25.40
CA TYR A 309 10.83 -5.88 -24.85
C TYR A 309 11.00 -4.82 -23.76
N LEU A 310 11.88 -5.07 -22.77
CA LEU A 310 12.11 -4.16 -21.65
C LEU A 310 12.71 -2.82 -22.11
N THR A 311 13.60 -2.84 -23.10
CA THR A 311 14.12 -1.62 -23.75
C THR A 311 13.00 -0.82 -24.41
N GLY A 312 12.03 -1.49 -25.04
CA GLY A 312 10.84 -0.88 -25.61
C GLY A 312 9.97 -0.16 -24.57
N LEU A 313 9.83 -0.73 -23.37
CA LEU A 313 9.13 -0.06 -22.26
C LEU A 313 9.81 1.25 -21.88
N LEU A 314 11.13 1.22 -21.68
CA LEU A 314 11.94 2.40 -21.31
C LEU A 314 11.94 3.48 -22.40
N ASP A 315 11.80 3.09 -23.66
CA ASP A 315 11.68 3.98 -24.82
C ASP A 315 10.24 4.54 -25.01
N LYS A 316 9.30 4.21 -24.12
CA LYS A 316 7.87 4.57 -24.21
C LYS A 316 7.19 3.99 -25.45
N LYS A 317 7.65 2.84 -25.95
CA LYS A 317 7.12 2.17 -27.15
C LYS A 317 6.19 0.98 -26.85
N GLY A 318 6.10 0.55 -25.59
CA GLY A 318 5.28 -0.60 -25.18
C GLY A 318 4.43 -0.35 -23.93
N PHE A 319 3.55 -1.32 -23.63
CA PHE A 319 2.61 -1.33 -22.52
C PHE A 319 1.79 -0.03 -22.40
N ASP A 320 2.08 0.83 -21.43
CA ASP A 320 1.32 2.07 -21.16
C ASP A 320 2.09 3.36 -21.48
N HIS A 321 3.20 3.24 -22.23
CA HIS A 321 4.04 4.36 -22.68
C HIS A 321 4.61 5.23 -21.55
N SER A 322 4.57 4.74 -20.30
CA SER A 322 5.07 5.48 -19.13
C SER A 322 6.59 5.65 -19.12
N GLY A 323 7.34 4.78 -19.81
CA GLY A 323 8.79 4.75 -19.73
C GLY A 323 9.32 4.02 -18.49
N LEU A 324 8.47 3.22 -17.84
CA LEU A 324 8.79 2.53 -16.58
C LEU A 324 8.82 1.02 -16.77
N ILE A 325 9.72 0.37 -16.04
CA ILE A 325 9.63 -1.06 -15.73
C ILE A 325 9.07 -1.14 -14.32
N TYR A 326 7.80 -1.50 -14.19
CA TYR A 326 7.11 -1.52 -12.91
C TYR A 326 7.75 -2.54 -11.95
N GLY A 327 7.80 -2.18 -10.66
CA GLY A 327 8.45 -2.99 -9.62
C GLY A 327 9.98 -2.84 -9.54
N MET A 328 10.59 -2.06 -10.44
CA MET A 328 12.03 -1.77 -10.39
C MET A 328 12.32 -0.38 -9.81
N GLY A 329 13.18 -0.36 -8.79
CA GLY A 329 13.57 0.85 -8.06
C GLY A 329 12.66 1.19 -6.89
N HIS A 330 13.23 1.94 -5.96
CA HIS A 330 12.55 2.35 -4.74
C HIS A 330 12.94 3.80 -4.37
N ALA A 331 12.05 4.49 -3.64
CA ALA A 331 12.26 5.88 -3.25
C ALA A 331 13.27 6.09 -2.11
N VAL A 332 13.79 4.99 -1.54
CA VAL A 332 14.71 4.94 -0.39
C VAL A 332 15.81 3.91 -0.67
N TYR A 333 15.45 2.63 -0.87
CA TYR A 333 16.39 1.58 -1.22
C TYR A 333 17.01 1.80 -2.61
N THR A 334 18.33 1.67 -2.67
CA THR A 334 19.09 1.76 -3.93
C THR A 334 19.69 0.41 -4.31
N ASN A 335 20.39 -0.25 -3.37
CA ASN A 335 21.09 -1.50 -3.65
C ASN A 335 20.17 -2.73 -3.54
N SER A 336 19.31 -2.76 -2.52
CA SER A 336 18.39 -3.88 -2.28
C SER A 336 17.18 -3.43 -1.43
N ASP A 337 16.01 -4.00 -1.70
CA ASP A 337 14.84 -3.90 -0.83
C ASP A 337 14.73 -5.20 0.00
N PRO A 338 14.89 -5.16 1.34
CA PRO A 338 14.89 -6.36 2.17
C PRO A 338 13.57 -7.13 2.07
N ARG A 339 12.45 -6.42 1.87
CA ARG A 339 11.14 -7.06 1.69
C ARG A 339 11.05 -7.84 0.39
N ALA A 340 11.66 -7.31 -0.68
CA ALA A 340 11.72 -7.99 -1.97
C ALA A 340 12.58 -9.26 -1.86
N ARG A 341 13.70 -9.22 -1.12
CA ARG A 341 14.54 -10.40 -0.87
C ARG A 341 13.78 -11.51 -0.13
N ILE A 342 13.11 -11.16 0.97
CA ILE A 342 12.26 -12.09 1.73
C ILE A 342 11.20 -12.70 0.78
N LEU A 343 10.46 -11.84 0.10
CA LEU A 343 9.34 -12.27 -0.73
C LEU A 343 9.78 -13.14 -1.92
N LYS A 344 10.95 -12.87 -2.50
CA LYS A 344 11.54 -13.68 -3.57
C LYS A 344 11.81 -15.12 -3.11
N GLY A 345 12.32 -15.33 -1.90
CA GLY A 345 12.54 -16.66 -1.33
C GLY A 345 11.23 -17.44 -1.12
N TYR A 346 10.20 -16.77 -0.62
CA TYR A 346 8.86 -17.36 -0.49
C TYR A 346 8.19 -17.61 -1.85
N ALA A 347 8.39 -16.72 -2.82
CA ALA A 347 7.90 -16.90 -4.19
C ALA A 347 8.52 -18.13 -4.85
N GLU A 348 9.81 -18.41 -4.64
CA GLU A 348 10.48 -19.62 -5.14
C GLU A 348 9.85 -20.89 -4.57
N ARG A 349 9.73 -20.96 -3.24
CA ARG A 349 9.13 -22.12 -2.54
C ARG A 349 7.70 -22.36 -2.99
N LEU A 350 6.89 -21.30 -3.06
CA LEU A 350 5.51 -21.39 -3.51
C LEU A 350 5.42 -21.78 -5.00
N ALA A 351 6.29 -21.25 -5.85
CA ALA A 351 6.33 -21.62 -7.26
C ALA A 351 6.67 -23.10 -7.46
N GLN A 352 7.56 -23.67 -6.64
CA GLN A 352 7.84 -25.10 -6.66
C GLN A 352 6.60 -25.92 -6.27
N GLU A 353 5.91 -25.58 -5.17
CA GLU A 353 4.68 -26.26 -4.74
C GLU A 353 3.57 -26.18 -5.82
N LYS A 354 3.44 -25.03 -6.48
CA LYS A 354 2.40 -24.79 -7.49
C LYS A 354 2.78 -25.20 -8.91
N GLY A 355 3.97 -25.76 -9.13
CA GLY A 355 4.46 -26.14 -10.47
C GLY A 355 4.70 -24.95 -11.41
N ARG A 356 5.00 -23.77 -10.87
CA ARG A 356 5.22 -22.50 -11.59
C ARG A 356 6.68 -22.07 -11.67
N THR A 357 7.63 -22.99 -11.46
CA THR A 357 9.08 -22.70 -11.49
C THR A 357 9.52 -22.00 -12.78
N LYS A 358 8.96 -22.34 -13.95
CA LYS A 358 9.27 -21.65 -15.21
C LYS A 358 8.88 -20.17 -15.21
N GLU A 359 7.74 -19.83 -14.59
CA GLU A 359 7.32 -18.44 -14.45
C GLU A 359 8.20 -17.71 -13.43
N PHE A 360 8.57 -18.37 -12.33
CA PHE A 360 9.51 -17.78 -11.35
C PHE A 360 10.86 -17.45 -11.98
N GLU A 361 11.41 -18.33 -12.83
CA GLU A 361 12.65 -18.06 -13.57
C GLU A 361 12.48 -16.90 -14.57
N LEU A 362 11.30 -16.72 -15.17
CA LEU A 362 11.02 -15.52 -15.97
C LEU A 362 11.11 -14.24 -15.11
N TYR A 363 10.50 -14.23 -13.91
CA TYR A 363 10.59 -13.07 -13.01
C TYR A 363 12.04 -12.75 -12.63
N LYS A 364 12.86 -13.76 -12.30
CA LYS A 364 14.29 -13.59 -12.00
C LYS A 364 15.06 -12.97 -13.17
N LYS A 365 14.87 -13.50 -14.39
CA LYS A 365 15.51 -12.93 -15.58
C LYS A 365 15.09 -11.50 -15.84
N VAL A 366 13.80 -11.20 -15.73
CA VAL A 366 13.28 -9.84 -15.93
C VAL A 366 13.87 -8.88 -14.89
N GLU A 367 13.97 -9.26 -13.63
CA GLU A 367 14.64 -8.47 -12.58
C GLU A 367 16.10 -8.16 -12.97
N GLU A 368 16.87 -9.19 -13.32
CA GLU A 368 18.30 -9.08 -13.66
C GLU A 368 18.54 -8.18 -14.88
N ILE A 369 17.83 -8.43 -15.99
CA ILE A 369 17.94 -7.65 -17.22
C ILE A 369 17.51 -6.19 -16.97
N SER A 370 16.42 -5.98 -16.24
CA SER A 370 15.92 -4.64 -15.92
C SER A 370 16.92 -3.85 -15.08
N GLY A 371 17.56 -4.50 -14.10
CA GLY A 371 18.63 -3.91 -13.31
C GLY A 371 19.79 -3.42 -14.18
N ARG A 372 20.28 -4.26 -15.11
CA ARG A 372 21.34 -3.87 -16.06
C ARG A 372 20.92 -2.69 -16.94
N LEU A 373 19.75 -2.78 -17.58
CA LEU A 373 19.26 -1.75 -18.50
C LEU A 373 19.07 -0.39 -17.84
N LEU A 374 18.49 -0.38 -16.64
CA LEU A 374 18.23 0.88 -15.93
C LEU A 374 19.52 1.49 -15.37
N ALA A 375 20.46 0.67 -14.88
CA ALA A 375 21.77 1.15 -14.43
C ALA A 375 22.54 1.82 -15.59
N ALA A 376 22.51 1.23 -16.79
CA ALA A 376 23.15 1.78 -17.98
C ALA A 376 22.56 3.13 -18.44
N ARG A 377 21.26 3.37 -18.21
CA ARG A 377 20.59 4.62 -18.59
C ARG A 377 20.74 5.74 -17.55
N ARG A 378 21.16 5.45 -16.32
CA ARG A 378 21.35 6.46 -15.27
C ARG A 378 22.73 7.09 -15.37
N ARG A 379 22.77 8.42 -15.49
CA ARG A 379 24.03 9.20 -15.41
C ARG A 379 24.83 8.95 -14.13
N SER A 380 24.14 8.58 -13.04
CA SER A 380 24.76 8.32 -11.74
C SER A 380 25.44 6.95 -11.62
N GLY A 381 25.24 6.02 -12.56
CA GLY A 381 25.76 4.64 -12.49
C GLY A 381 25.24 3.79 -11.31
N LYS A 382 24.40 4.35 -10.45
CA LYS A 382 23.86 3.69 -9.25
C LYS A 382 22.99 2.47 -9.61
N PRO A 383 23.11 1.37 -8.85
CA PRO A 383 22.29 0.18 -9.07
C PRO A 383 20.81 0.45 -8.82
N ILE A 384 19.97 -0.45 -9.32
CA ILE A 384 18.52 -0.47 -9.10
C ILE A 384 18.10 -1.89 -8.76
N SER A 385 17.49 -2.07 -7.60
CA SER A 385 16.90 -3.35 -7.20
C SER A 385 15.42 -3.43 -7.55
N ALA A 386 14.88 -4.65 -7.62
CA ALA A 386 13.44 -4.85 -7.47
C ALA A 386 12.97 -4.33 -6.10
N ASN A 387 11.73 -3.87 -6.05
CA ASN A 387 11.01 -3.59 -4.82
C ASN A 387 10.00 -4.72 -4.52
N VAL A 388 9.38 -4.66 -3.34
CA VAL A 388 8.42 -5.69 -2.91
C VAL A 388 7.26 -5.92 -3.90
N ASP A 389 6.83 -4.89 -4.62
CA ASP A 389 5.71 -4.99 -5.57
C ASP A 389 6.04 -5.84 -6.81
N PHE A 390 7.33 -6.01 -7.12
CA PHE A 390 7.77 -6.83 -8.24
C PHE A 390 7.34 -8.30 -8.09
N TYR A 391 7.38 -8.82 -6.86
CA TYR A 391 7.03 -10.22 -6.56
C TYR A 391 5.64 -10.38 -5.96
N SER A 392 5.06 -9.35 -5.34
CA SER A 392 3.79 -9.47 -4.60
C SER A 392 2.63 -9.95 -5.46
N GLY A 393 2.45 -9.39 -6.66
CA GLY A 393 1.39 -9.82 -7.56
C GLY A 393 1.54 -11.27 -8.03
N PHE A 394 2.78 -11.74 -8.24
CA PHE A 394 3.05 -13.13 -8.62
C PHE A 394 2.70 -14.08 -7.48
N VAL A 395 3.12 -13.74 -6.25
CA VAL A 395 2.77 -14.48 -5.04
C VAL A 395 1.25 -14.54 -4.86
N TYR A 396 0.55 -13.41 -4.92
CA TYR A 396 -0.91 -13.38 -4.76
C TYR A 396 -1.63 -14.23 -5.83
N THR A 397 -1.13 -14.21 -7.07
CA THR A 397 -1.66 -15.09 -8.14
C THR A 397 -1.47 -16.57 -7.80
N MET A 398 -0.31 -16.97 -7.28
CA MET A 398 -0.06 -18.35 -6.84
C MET A 398 -0.89 -18.76 -5.62
N LEU A 399 -1.23 -17.80 -4.76
CA LEU A 399 -2.17 -17.96 -3.65
C LEU A 399 -3.64 -17.97 -4.11
N GLY A 400 -3.94 -17.88 -5.42
CA GLY A 400 -5.31 -17.84 -5.92
C GLY A 400 -6.10 -16.63 -5.41
N ILE A 401 -5.41 -15.56 -5.03
CA ILE A 401 -6.03 -14.31 -4.63
C ILE A 401 -6.44 -13.55 -5.91
N PRO A 402 -7.67 -13.05 -6.00
CA PRO A 402 -8.14 -12.29 -7.16
C PRO A 402 -7.45 -10.92 -7.22
N ILE A 403 -7.23 -10.43 -8.44
CA ILE A 403 -6.52 -9.16 -8.69
C ILE A 403 -7.20 -7.96 -8.01
N GLU A 404 -8.53 -8.00 -7.86
CA GLU A 404 -9.31 -6.98 -7.14
C GLU A 404 -8.90 -6.83 -5.66
N LEU A 405 -8.27 -7.85 -5.08
CA LEU A 405 -7.84 -7.89 -3.68
C LEU A 405 -6.34 -7.58 -3.47
N PHE A 406 -5.57 -7.30 -4.53
CA PHE A 406 -4.13 -7.05 -4.40
C PHE A 406 -3.82 -5.78 -3.59
N THR A 407 -4.42 -4.65 -3.95
CA THR A 407 -4.28 -3.41 -3.16
C THR A 407 -5.00 -3.50 -1.80
N PRO A 408 -6.19 -4.13 -1.68
CA PRO A 408 -6.79 -4.38 -0.37
C PRO A 408 -5.92 -5.16 0.61
N ILE A 409 -5.15 -6.16 0.18
CA ILE A 409 -4.21 -6.87 1.06
C ILE A 409 -3.13 -5.93 1.59
N PHE A 410 -2.65 -4.99 0.75
CA PHE A 410 -1.75 -3.96 1.21
C PHE A 410 -2.42 -3.10 2.30
N ALA A 411 -3.67 -2.70 2.12
CA ALA A 411 -4.41 -1.96 3.17
C ALA A 411 -4.60 -2.78 4.46
N ILE A 412 -4.91 -4.08 4.34
CA ILE A 412 -5.06 -5.01 5.47
C ILE A 412 -3.76 -5.11 6.28
N ALA A 413 -2.61 -5.11 5.61
CA ALA A 413 -1.32 -5.08 6.28
C ALA A 413 -1.05 -3.72 6.93
N ARG A 414 -1.19 -2.65 6.14
CA ARG A 414 -0.71 -1.31 6.48
C ARG A 414 -1.49 -0.63 7.60
N ILE A 415 -2.72 -1.05 7.87
CA ILE A 415 -3.52 -0.46 8.96
C ILE A 415 -2.87 -0.65 10.34
N ALA A 416 -2.06 -1.70 10.55
CA ALA A 416 -1.30 -1.87 11.78
C ALA A 416 -0.34 -0.69 12.01
N GLY A 417 0.44 -0.32 10.98
CA GLY A 417 1.34 0.83 11.01
C GLY A 417 0.59 2.17 11.15
N TRP A 418 -0.50 2.37 10.41
CA TRP A 418 -1.33 3.59 10.58
C TRP A 418 -1.87 3.73 12.00
N SER A 419 -2.30 2.63 12.62
CA SER A 419 -2.81 2.64 13.98
C SER A 419 -1.71 3.01 14.98
N ALA A 420 -0.54 2.41 14.84
CA ALA A 420 0.62 2.72 15.68
C ALA A 420 1.03 4.21 15.57
N HIS A 421 1.14 4.74 14.35
CA HIS A 421 1.47 6.14 14.13
C HIS A 421 0.38 7.12 14.60
N ARG A 422 -0.89 6.74 14.54
CA ARG A 422 -1.97 7.55 15.12
C ARG A 422 -1.83 7.63 16.64
N ILE A 423 -1.60 6.50 17.31
CA ILE A 423 -1.40 6.46 18.76
C ILE A 423 -0.15 7.28 19.12
N GLU A 424 0.95 7.13 18.38
CA GLU A 424 2.17 7.91 18.53
C GLU A 424 1.90 9.43 18.44
N GLU A 425 1.13 9.88 17.45
CA GLU A 425 0.80 11.30 17.30
C GLU A 425 -0.01 11.85 18.49
N LEU A 426 -1.00 11.07 18.97
CA LEU A 426 -1.87 11.49 20.08
C LEU A 426 -1.15 11.48 21.43
N VAL A 427 -0.31 10.47 21.70
CA VAL A 427 0.48 10.37 22.94
C VAL A 427 1.46 11.54 23.06
N ASN A 428 2.05 11.98 21.95
CA ASN A 428 3.03 13.06 21.95
C ASN A 428 2.39 14.47 21.96
N ALA A 429 1.05 14.57 21.91
CA ALA A 429 0.29 15.83 21.91
C ALA A 429 0.89 16.89 20.96
N GLY A 430 1.18 16.45 19.73
CA GLY A 430 1.86 17.25 18.71
C GLY A 430 1.11 18.54 18.35
N LYS A 431 1.84 19.49 17.75
CA LYS A 431 1.21 20.65 17.10
C LYS A 431 0.60 20.21 15.78
N ILE A 432 -0.50 20.86 15.39
CA ILE A 432 -1.09 20.69 14.06
C ILE A 432 -0.03 20.83 12.95
N ILE A 433 0.03 19.84 12.05
CA ILE A 433 0.94 19.87 10.90
C ILE A 433 0.39 20.86 9.88
N ARG A 434 1.03 22.04 9.80
CA ARG A 434 0.58 23.16 8.98
C ARG A 434 1.73 23.80 8.19
N PRO A 435 2.11 23.24 7.03
CA PRO A 435 3.16 23.83 6.20
C PRO A 435 2.72 25.17 5.60
N ALA A 436 3.68 26.08 5.43
CA ALA A 436 3.46 27.35 4.74
C ALA A 436 3.61 27.19 3.21
N TYR A 437 2.87 27.99 2.46
CA TYR A 437 2.97 28.07 0.99
C TYR A 437 3.47 29.45 0.58
N LYS A 438 4.32 29.50 -0.46
CA LYS A 438 4.74 30.77 -1.10
C LYS A 438 3.72 31.15 -2.16
N TYR A 439 3.02 32.26 -1.99
CA TYR A 439 2.15 32.83 -3.02
C TYR A 439 3.00 33.33 -4.21
N VAL A 440 2.69 32.83 -5.41
CA VAL A 440 3.37 33.18 -6.69
C VAL A 440 2.44 33.91 -7.67
N GLY A 441 1.24 34.26 -7.24
CA GLY A 441 0.31 35.06 -8.02
C GLY A 441 0.58 36.56 -7.88
N THR A 442 -0.12 37.35 -8.68
CA THR A 442 -0.20 38.80 -8.50
C THR A 442 -1.52 39.15 -7.83
N HIS A 443 -1.47 40.10 -6.90
CA HIS A 443 -2.69 40.70 -6.37
C HIS A 443 -3.41 41.43 -7.52
N ARG A 444 -4.72 41.20 -7.63
CA ARG A 444 -5.57 41.80 -8.66
C ARG A 444 -6.65 42.62 -7.99
N GLU A 445 -7.00 43.73 -8.62
CA GLU A 445 -8.20 44.47 -8.25
C GLU A 445 -9.44 43.68 -8.68
N TYR A 446 -10.49 43.77 -7.89
CA TYR A 446 -11.76 43.15 -8.24
C TYR A 446 -12.48 44.01 -9.27
N LEU A 447 -12.83 43.42 -10.41
CA LEU A 447 -13.67 44.04 -11.43
C LEU A 447 -15.09 43.43 -11.38
N PRO A 448 -16.15 44.26 -11.26
CA PRO A 448 -17.54 43.83 -11.43
C PRO A 448 -17.72 43.02 -12.70
N MET A 449 -18.70 42.10 -12.74
CA MET A 449 -18.87 41.19 -13.88
C MET A 449 -19.05 41.91 -15.22
N GLU A 450 -19.64 43.11 -15.20
CA GLU A 450 -19.81 43.99 -16.35
C GLU A 450 -18.52 44.69 -16.82
N ASP A 451 -17.48 44.69 -15.99
CA ASP A 451 -16.19 45.39 -16.21
C ASP A 451 -14.99 44.43 -16.38
N ARG A 452 -15.20 43.11 -16.48
CA ARG A 452 -14.13 42.08 -16.52
C ARG A 452 -13.48 41.89 -17.89
#